data_AF-A0A5C4K4A4-F1
#
_entry.id   AF-A0A5C4K4A4-F1
#
_cell.length_a   1.000
_cell.length_b   1.000
_cell.length_c   1.000
_cell.angle_alpha   90.00
_cell.angle_beta   90.00
_cell.angle_gamma   90.00
#
_symmetry.space_group_name_H-M   'P 1'
#
loop_
_entity.id
_entity.type
_entity.pdbx_description
1 polymer ?
#
loop_
_entity_poly.entity_id
_entity_poly.type
_entity_poly.pdbx_seq_one_letter_code
_entity_poly.pdbx_strand_id
1 'polypeptide(L)'
;MTELTEPESAAAQPSLDWPETGDAGVSDPAVAHALARLVALPQVPVAEHEAVYNELHDELLAALNSDPANSDPGSGPTDGAA
;
A
#
# COMPACT_ATOMS: atom_id res chain seq x y z
N MET A 1 -3.79 42.64 1.70
CA MET A 1 -3.95 41.42 0.88
C MET A 1 -2.61 40.75 0.82
N THR A 2 -2.43 39.65 1.56
CA THR A 2 -1.29 38.76 1.32
C THR A 2 -1.65 37.94 0.08
N GLU A 3 -1.06 38.30 -1.05
CA GLU A 3 -1.11 37.48 -2.26
C GLU A 3 -0.41 36.15 -1.94
N LEU A 4 -1.17 35.05 -1.99
CA LEU A 4 -0.63 33.70 -1.99
C LEU A 4 0.12 33.55 -3.31
N THR A 5 1.43 33.81 -3.30
CA THR A 5 2.30 33.34 -4.37
C THR A 5 2.11 31.84 -4.44
N GLU A 6 1.51 31.35 -5.52
CA GLU A 6 1.49 29.92 -5.83
C GLU A 6 2.96 29.47 -5.78
N PRO A 7 3.34 28.55 -4.88
CA PRO A 7 4.67 27.99 -4.98
C PRO A 7 4.67 27.21 -6.29
N GLU A 8 5.57 27.65 -7.17
CA GLU A 8 6.09 26.94 -8.32
C GLU A 8 6.03 25.43 -8.06
N SER A 9 5.54 24.66 -9.02
CA SER A 9 5.49 23.19 -8.99
C SER A 9 6.88 22.59 -8.80
N ALA A 10 7.45 22.74 -7.61
CA ALA A 10 8.58 22.00 -7.14
C ALA A 10 8.04 20.59 -6.94
N ALA A 11 8.45 19.67 -7.82
CA ALA A 11 8.37 18.24 -7.51
C ALA A 11 8.80 18.10 -6.05
N ALA A 12 7.90 17.57 -5.20
CA ALA A 12 8.10 17.56 -3.75
C ALA A 12 9.48 16.96 -3.48
N GLN A 13 10.43 17.81 -3.07
CA GLN A 13 11.74 17.33 -2.70
C GLN A 13 11.51 16.38 -1.52
N PRO A 14 12.08 15.16 -1.54
CA PRO A 14 11.80 14.19 -0.50
C PRO A 14 12.13 14.82 0.85
N SER A 15 11.09 15.05 1.65
CA SER A 15 11.24 15.54 3.00
C SER A 15 12.11 14.54 3.77
N LEU A 16 13.21 15.02 4.35
CA LEU A 16 14.14 14.22 5.16
C LEU A 16 13.46 13.53 6.37
N ASP A 17 12.23 13.93 6.68
CA ASP A 17 11.38 13.44 7.77
C ASP A 17 10.37 12.36 7.32
N TRP A 18 10.48 11.84 6.09
CA TRP A 18 9.59 10.75 5.67
C TRP A 18 9.88 9.50 6.51
N PRO A 19 8.85 8.87 7.12
CA PRO A 19 9.07 7.73 7.99
C PRO A 19 9.69 6.58 7.20
N GLU A 20 10.82 6.07 7.69
CA GLU A 20 11.36 4.82 7.18
C GLU A 20 10.44 3.68 7.62
N THR A 21 9.78 3.02 6.67
CA THR A 21 8.91 1.86 6.94
C THR A 21 9.68 0.53 6.87
N GLY A 22 11.01 0.59 6.77
CA GLY A 22 11.88 -0.58 6.79
C GLY A 22 11.83 -1.22 8.17
N ASP A 23 11.12 -2.33 8.28
CA ASP A 23 10.98 -3.14 9.50
C ASP A 23 9.93 -2.67 10.52
N ALA A 24 8.73 -2.32 10.07
CA ALA A 24 7.59 -2.07 10.98
C ALA A 24 7.08 -3.32 11.73
N GLY A 25 7.77 -4.47 11.65
CA GLY A 25 7.37 -5.72 12.31
C GLY A 25 6.02 -6.26 11.83
N VAL A 26 5.62 -5.92 10.60
CA VAL A 26 4.32 -6.28 10.05
C VAL A 26 4.35 -7.73 9.57
N SER A 27 3.54 -8.58 10.19
CA SER A 27 3.39 -9.99 9.82
C SER A 27 2.44 -10.22 8.65
N ASP A 28 1.57 -9.25 8.34
CA ASP A 28 0.62 -9.35 7.24
C ASP A 28 1.27 -8.98 5.90
N PRO A 29 1.25 -9.87 4.88
CA PRO A 29 1.92 -9.63 3.62
C PRO A 29 1.28 -8.52 2.78
N ALA A 30 -0.05 -8.30 2.89
CA ALA A 30 -0.74 -7.24 2.18
C ALA A 30 -0.37 -5.87 2.75
N VAL A 31 -0.30 -5.75 4.08
CA VAL A 31 0.16 -4.53 4.76
C VAL A 31 1.64 -4.29 4.50
N ALA A 32 2.48 -5.32 4.48
CA ALA A 32 3.91 -5.17 4.14
C ALA A 32 4.11 -4.66 2.70
N HIS A 33 3.30 -5.16 1.76
CA HIS A 33 3.31 -4.67 0.37
C HIS A 33 2.91 -3.19 0.27
N ALA A 34 1.83 -2.80 0.96
CA ALA A 34 1.36 -1.42 1.00
C ALA A 34 2.43 -0.46 1.56
N LEU A 35 3.12 -0.86 2.64
CA LEU A 35 4.20 -0.07 3.24
C LEU A 35 5.39 0.10 2.30
N ALA A 36 5.77 -0.94 1.54
CA ALA A 36 6.83 -0.84 0.55
C ALA A 36 6.52 0.20 -0.54
N ARG A 37 5.25 0.29 -0.98
CA ARG A 37 4.80 1.30 -1.95
C ARG A 37 4.87 2.72 -1.37
N LEU A 38 4.56 2.89 -0.09
CA LEU A 38 4.64 4.18 0.61
C LEU A 38 6.08 4.71 0.78
N VAL A 39 7.09 3.83 0.78
CA VAL A 39 8.51 4.27 0.76
C VAL A 39 8.84 5.05 -0.51
N ALA A 40 8.22 4.68 -1.64
CA ALA A 40 8.46 5.33 -2.92
C ALA A 40 7.65 6.63 -3.11
N LEU A 41 6.67 6.89 -2.25
CA LEU A 41 5.75 8.03 -2.37
C LEU A 41 6.42 9.41 -2.41
N PRO A 42 7.52 9.69 -1.67
CA PRO A 42 8.23 10.97 -1.77
C PRO A 42 8.78 11.28 -3.16
N GLN A 43 8.96 10.27 -4.02
CA GLN A 43 9.42 10.45 -5.40
C GLN A 43 8.25 10.68 -6.38
N VAL A 44 7.01 10.52 -5.91
CA VAL A 44 5.78 10.73 -6.69
C VAL A 44 5.35 12.20 -6.55
N PRO A 45 4.90 12.86 -7.64
CA PRO A 45 4.32 14.19 -7.56
C PRO A 45 3.11 14.23 -6.61
N VAL A 46 2.98 15.30 -5.83
CA VAL A 46 1.89 15.44 -4.84
C VAL A 46 0.50 15.33 -5.47
N ALA A 47 0.34 15.78 -6.71
CA ALA A 47 -0.91 15.66 -7.47
C ALA A 47 -1.34 14.19 -7.70
N GLU A 48 -0.39 13.25 -7.66
CA GLU A 48 -0.63 11.82 -7.85
C GLU A 48 -0.74 11.06 -6.52
N HIS A 49 -0.46 11.70 -5.37
CA HIS A 49 -0.53 11.04 -4.06
C HIS A 49 -1.92 10.53 -3.74
N GLU A 50 -2.97 11.30 -4.10
CA GLU A 50 -4.37 10.88 -3.91
C GLU A 50 -4.65 9.55 -4.61
N ALA A 51 -4.22 9.41 -5.86
CA ALA A 51 -4.41 8.18 -6.63
C ALA A 51 -3.70 7.00 -5.96
N VAL A 52 -2.45 7.19 -5.52
CA VAL A 52 -1.69 6.14 -4.83
C VAL A 52 -2.36 5.75 -3.51
N TYR A 53 -2.88 6.69 -2.73
CA TYR A 53 -3.60 6.39 -1.48
C TYR A 53 -4.92 5.66 -1.73
N ASN A 54 -5.66 6.02 -2.78
CA ASN A 54 -6.90 5.34 -3.14
C ASN A 54 -6.63 3.90 -3.58
N GLU A 55 -5.62 3.67 -4.43
CA GLU A 55 -5.22 2.32 -4.82
C GLU A 55 -4.84 1.47 -3.61
N LEU A 56 -4.00 2.01 -2.72
CA LEU A 56 -3.61 1.31 -1.49
C LEU A 56 -4.81 0.98 -0.59
N HIS A 57 -5.78 1.90 -0.48
CA HIS A 57 -7.00 1.68 0.27
C HIS A 57 -7.83 0.54 -0.33
N ASP A 58 -8.06 0.56 -1.65
CA ASP A 58 -8.83 -0.46 -2.34
C ASP A 58 -8.14 -1.84 -2.28
N GLU A 59 -6.81 -1.90 -2.43
CA GLU A 59 -6.03 -3.14 -2.32
C GLU A 59 -6.13 -3.75 -0.92
N LEU A 60 -5.96 -2.93 0.13
CA LEU A 60 -6.07 -3.39 1.52
C LEU A 60 -7.51 -3.78 1.87
N LEU A 61 -8.49 -3.05 1.36
CA LEU A 61 -9.90 -3.39 1.53
C LEU A 61 -10.25 -4.69 0.81
N ALA A 62 -9.73 -4.92 -0.40
CA ALA A 62 -9.90 -6.16 -1.13
C ALA A 62 -9.25 -7.34 -0.41
N ALA A 63 -8.04 -7.15 0.14
CA ALA A 63 -7.36 -8.17 0.94
C ALA A 63 -8.14 -8.50 2.21
N LEU A 64 -8.68 -7.48 2.91
CA LEU A 64 -9.48 -7.66 4.12
C LEU A 64 -10.80 -8.39 3.84
N ASN A 65 -11.44 -8.10 2.72
CA ASN A 65 -12.70 -8.74 2.32
C ASN A 65 -12.48 -10.11 1.66
N SER A 66 -11.24 -10.48 1.32
CA SER A 66 -10.94 -11.80 0.77
C SER A 66 -11.00 -12.83 1.89
N ASP A 67 -11.85 -13.85 1.71
CA ASP A 67 -11.99 -14.93 2.69
C ASP A 67 -10.71 -15.79 2.72
N PRO A 68 -10.14 -16.06 3.91
CA PRO A 68 -8.92 -16.87 4.04
C PRO A 68 -9.10 -18.33 3.56
N ALA A 69 -10.34 -18.82 3.40
CA ALA A 69 -10.62 -20.16 2.89
C ALA A 69 -10.43 -20.28 1.37
N ASN A 70 -10.24 -19.18 0.63
CA ASN A 70 -10.04 -19.23 -0.82
C ASN A 70 -8.56 -19.45 -1.23
N SER A 71 -7.67 -19.66 -0.25
CA SER A 71 -6.25 -20.04 -0.43
C SER A 71 -5.97 -21.49 0.01
N ASP A 72 -6.93 -22.40 -0.21
CA ASP A 72 -6.70 -23.84 -0.06
C ASP A 72 -6.38 -24.49 -1.41
N PRO A 73 -5.11 -24.80 -1.73
CA PRO A 73 -4.77 -25.88 -2.65
C PRO A 73 -4.75 -27.22 -1.87
N GLY A 74 -5.79 -27.49 -1.11
CA GLY A 74 -6.03 -28.71 -0.35
C GLY A 74 -7.13 -29.55 -1.01
N SER A 75 -7.15 -29.59 -2.35
CA SER A 75 -7.68 -30.75 -3.06
C SER A 75 -6.77 -31.95 -2.79
N GLY A 76 -6.84 -32.51 -1.59
CA GLY A 76 -6.43 -33.88 -1.34
C GLY A 76 -7.49 -34.80 -1.95
N PRO A 77 -7.13 -35.74 -2.85
CA PRO A 77 -8.08 -36.75 -3.29
C PRO A 77 -8.29 -37.69 -2.09
N THR A 78 -9.46 -37.63 -1.45
CA THR A 78 -9.89 -38.72 -0.56
C THR A 78 -10.40 -39.85 -1.45
N ASP A 79 -9.45 -40.57 -2.05
CA ASP A 79 -9.64 -41.93 -2.53
C ASP A 79 -9.68 -42.87 -1.29
N GLY A 80 -10.63 -43.82 -1.27
CA GLY A 80 -10.68 -44.93 -0.31
C GLY A 80 -11.82 -44.84 0.72
N ALA A 81 -12.98 -45.49 0.52
CA ALA A 81 -13.25 -46.93 0.67
C ALA A 81 -13.44 -47.40 2.13
N ALA A 82 -14.70 -47.66 2.52
CA ALA A 82 -15.20 -48.90 3.15
C ALA A 82 -16.72 -48.80 3.40
#